data_AF-D4DJR4-F1
#
_entry.id   AF-D4DJR4-F1
#
_cell.length_a   1.000
_cell.length_b   1.000
_cell.length_c   1.000
_cell.angle_alpha   90.00
_cell.angle_beta   90.00
_cell.angle_gamma   90.00
#
_symmetry.space_group_name_H-M   'P 1'
#
loop_
_entity.id
_entity.type
_entity.pdbx_description
1 polymer ?
#
loop_
_entity_poly.entity_id
_entity_poly.type
_entity_poly.pdbx_seq_one_letter_code
_entity_poly.pdbx_strand_id
1 'polypeptide(L)'
;MIPIPIHRFPHDPVLVQLLALAHQTPPTEAVVEDDALGCKKTYPELLADIVATRELLRAQLPPSALDTQGLLCEERQSVALLAKSGYEFLVAFFTIRSLGGVCAPLGKNSRSIPTLSGERNQANWLF
;
A
#
# COMPACT_ATOMS: atom_id res chain seq x y z
N MET A 1 -24.94 -12.20 -15.88
CA MET A 1 -23.52 -12.32 -15.45
C MET A 1 -22.96 -10.91 -15.39
N ILE A 2 -22.59 -10.42 -14.21
CA ILE A 2 -21.89 -9.14 -14.07
C ILE A 2 -20.44 -9.39 -14.47
N PRO A 3 -19.84 -8.64 -15.40
CA PRO A 3 -18.41 -8.77 -15.69
C PRO A 3 -17.64 -8.45 -14.40
N ILE A 4 -16.88 -9.42 -13.86
CA ILE A 4 -15.87 -9.11 -12.85
C ILE A 4 -14.76 -8.42 -13.63
N PRO A 5 -14.52 -7.12 -13.44
CA PRO A 5 -13.49 -6.47 -14.21
C PRO A 5 -12.13 -7.02 -13.75
N ILE A 6 -11.33 -7.48 -14.70
CA ILE A 6 -9.98 -7.99 -14.41
C ILE A 6 -9.10 -6.77 -14.22
N HIS A 7 -8.79 -6.46 -12.96
CA HIS A 7 -7.97 -5.31 -12.62
C HIS A 7 -6.50 -5.68 -12.63
N ARG A 8 -5.70 -4.91 -13.36
CA ARG A 8 -4.27 -5.15 -13.51
C ARG A 8 -3.55 -4.77 -12.22
N PHE A 9 -2.64 -5.64 -11.76
CA PHE A 9 -1.64 -5.26 -10.77
C PHE A 9 -0.50 -4.50 -11.48
N PRO A 10 0.04 -3.43 -10.88
CA PRO A 10 1.21 -2.77 -11.44
C PRO A 10 2.39 -3.73 -11.44
N HIS A 11 3.29 -3.58 -12.40
CA HIS A 11 4.53 -4.36 -12.45
C HIS A 11 5.56 -3.79 -11.47
N ASP A 12 5.22 -3.85 -10.19
CA ASP A 12 6.02 -3.39 -9.07
C ASP A 12 6.96 -4.52 -8.61
N PRO A 13 8.30 -4.34 -8.67
CA PRO A 13 9.26 -5.38 -8.28
C PRO A 13 9.02 -5.92 -6.87
N VAL A 14 8.56 -5.06 -5.94
CA VAL A 14 8.32 -5.42 -4.55
C VAL A 14 7.10 -6.35 -4.43
N LEU A 15 6.05 -6.12 -5.21
CA LEU A 15 4.87 -6.99 -5.25
C LEU A 15 5.16 -8.31 -5.97
N VAL A 16 5.97 -8.27 -7.04
CA VAL A 16 6.41 -9.49 -7.74
C VAL A 16 7.20 -10.38 -6.79
N GLN A 17 8.10 -9.81 -5.99
CA GLN A 17 8.85 -10.57 -4.99
C GLN A 17 7.95 -11.14 -3.89
N LEU A 18 7.01 -10.34 -3.38
CA LEU A 18 6.03 -10.82 -2.39
C LEU A 18 5.21 -12.00 -2.93
N LEU A 19 4.77 -11.92 -4.19
CA LEU A 19 4.04 -13.00 -4.86
C LEU A 19 4.91 -14.27 -4.96
N ALA A 20 6.17 -14.13 -5.36
CA ALA A 20 7.10 -15.26 -5.44
C ALA A 20 7.29 -15.93 -4.06
N LEU A 21 7.51 -15.13 -3.02
CA LEU A 21 7.67 -15.62 -1.64
C LEU A 21 6.40 -16.33 -1.14
N ALA A 22 5.22 -15.80 -1.44
CA ALA A 22 3.96 -16.43 -1.09
C ALA A 22 3.76 -17.80 -1.75
N HIS A 23 4.34 -18.04 -2.93
CA HIS A 23 4.29 -19.34 -3.61
C HIS A 23 5.36 -20.32 -3.12
N GLN A 24 6.53 -19.82 -2.73
CA GLN A 24 7.70 -20.65 -2.39
C GLN A 24 7.70 -21.07 -0.91
N THR A 25 7.06 -20.30 -0.04
CA THR A 25 7.10 -20.52 1.40
C THR A 25 5.99 -21.50 1.83
N PRO A 26 6.28 -22.47 2.72
CA PRO A 26 5.25 -23.32 3.30
C PRO A 26 4.14 -22.47 3.94
N PRO A 27 2.85 -22.80 3.73
CA PRO A 27 1.72 -22.02 4.28
C PRO A 27 1.64 -21.98 5.82
N THR A 28 2.52 -22.70 6.52
CA THR A 28 2.56 -22.80 7.99
C THR A 28 3.66 -21.94 8.62
N GLU A 29 4.56 -21.35 7.83
CA GLU A 29 5.68 -20.56 8.35
C GLU A 29 5.25 -19.09 8.54
N ALA A 30 5.23 -18.64 9.80
CA ALA A 30 4.94 -17.24 10.13
C ALA A 30 6.14 -16.36 9.76
N VAL A 31 5.86 -15.26 9.06
CA VAL A 31 6.88 -14.31 8.54
C VAL A 31 6.69 -12.90 9.08
N VAL A 32 5.50 -12.60 9.61
CA VAL A 32 5.23 -11.41 10.41
C VAL A 32 4.70 -11.84 11.76
N GLU A 33 5.30 -11.34 12.82
CA GLU A 33 4.80 -11.43 14.18
C GLU A 33 4.58 -10.00 14.71
N ASP A 34 3.36 -9.70 15.13
CA ASP A 34 3.00 -8.42 15.73
C ASP A 34 2.37 -8.68 17.09
N ASP A 35 3.17 -8.50 18.15
CA ASP A 35 2.75 -8.71 19.54
C ASP A 35 1.64 -7.73 19.96
N ALA A 36 1.63 -6.52 19.40
CA ALA A 36 0.63 -5.51 19.76
C ALA A 36 -0.76 -5.87 19.22
N LEU A 37 -0.81 -6.53 18.07
CA LEU A 37 -2.04 -7.08 17.48
C LEU A 37 -2.27 -8.56 17.84
N GLY A 38 -1.32 -9.20 18.51
CA GLY A 38 -1.36 -10.62 18.86
C GLY A 38 -1.45 -11.53 17.64
N CYS A 39 -0.90 -11.11 16.49
CA CYS A 39 -1.04 -11.85 15.25
C CYS A 39 0.29 -12.42 14.74
N LYS A 40 0.21 -13.60 14.13
CA LYS A 40 1.28 -14.24 13.38
C LYS A 40 0.74 -14.53 11.98
N LYS A 41 1.47 -14.09 10.96
CA LYS A 41 0.99 -14.11 9.57
C LYS A 41 2.04 -14.69 8.65
N THR A 42 1.61 -15.56 7.76
CA THR A 42 2.40 -16.15 6.67
C THR A 42 2.39 -15.24 5.43
N TYR A 43 3.27 -15.49 4.45
CA TYR A 43 3.24 -14.73 3.18
C TYR A 43 1.91 -14.87 2.42
N PRO A 44 1.30 -16.07 2.30
CA PRO A 44 -0.04 -16.20 1.70
C PRO A 44 -1.11 -15.37 2.40
N GLU A 45 -1.11 -15.33 3.73
CA GLU A 45 -2.09 -14.55 4.51
C GLU A 45 -1.86 -13.05 4.34
N LEU A 46 -0.61 -12.59 4.36
CA LEU A 46 -0.26 -11.20 4.07
C LEU A 46 -0.73 -10.79 2.67
N LEU A 47 -0.46 -11.62 1.66
CA LEU A 47 -0.91 -11.36 0.29
C LEU A 47 -2.43 -11.30 0.19
N ALA A 48 -3.14 -12.22 0.85
CA ALA A 48 -4.59 -12.23 0.89
C ALA A 48 -5.16 -10.94 1.53
N ASP A 49 -4.60 -10.51 2.66
CA ASP A 49 -5.02 -9.28 3.34
C ASP A 49 -4.74 -8.03 2.48
N ILE A 50 -3.63 -7.99 1.74
CA ILE A 50 -3.31 -6.91 0.79
C ILE A 50 -4.34 -6.84 -0.34
N VAL A 51 -4.70 -7.99 -0.93
CA VAL A 51 -5.68 -8.08 -2.03
C VAL A 51 -7.06 -7.66 -1.53
N ALA A 52 -7.49 -8.16 -0.36
CA ALA A 52 -8.77 -7.78 0.23
C ALA A 52 -8.84 -6.27 0.51
N THR A 53 -7.77 -5.71 1.07
CA THR A 53 -7.69 -4.27 1.38
C THR A 53 -7.66 -3.43 0.09
N ARG A 54 -7.02 -3.92 -0.97
CA ARG A 54 -7.02 -3.27 -2.29
C ARG A 54 -8.44 -3.14 -2.85
N GLU A 55 -9.20 -4.22 -2.84
CA GLU A 55 -10.58 -4.19 -3.35
C GLU A 55 -11.48 -3.31 -2.48
N LEU A 56 -11.28 -3.32 -1.14
CA LEU A 56 -11.96 -2.42 -0.23
C LEU A 56 -11.67 -0.93 -0.55
N LEU A 57 -10.39 -0.57 -0.74
CA LEU A 57 -10.03 0.80 -1.08
C LEU A 57 -10.60 1.20 -2.44
N ARG A 58 -10.60 0.31 -3.43
CA ARG A 58 -11.16 0.61 -4.76
C ARG A 58 -12.66 0.85 -4.72
N ALA A 59 -13.38 0.18 -3.82
CA ALA A 59 -14.80 0.43 -3.58
C ALA A 59 -15.07 1.75 -2.84
N GLN A 60 -14.12 2.25 -2.04
CA GLN A 60 -14.28 3.46 -1.24
C GLN A 60 -13.71 4.74 -1.91
N LEU A 61 -12.74 4.59 -2.80
CA LEU A 61 -12.15 5.71 -3.52
C LEU A 61 -13.16 6.32 -4.50
N PRO A 62 -13.13 7.66 -4.70
CA PRO A 62 -13.98 8.27 -5.70
C PRO A 62 -13.59 7.74 -7.09
N PRO A 63 -14.54 7.55 -8.03
CA PRO A 63 -14.23 7.05 -9.37
C PRO A 63 -13.17 7.87 -10.11
N SER A 64 -13.05 9.17 -9.81
CA SER A 64 -12.02 10.06 -10.38
C SER A 64 -10.61 9.82 -9.85
N ALA A 65 -10.43 9.00 -8.81
CA ALA A 65 -9.11 8.65 -8.30
C ALA A 65 -8.47 7.46 -9.03
N LEU A 66 -9.27 6.69 -9.76
CA LEU A 66 -8.81 5.48 -10.45
C LEU A 66 -8.91 5.64 -11.97
N ASP A 67 -7.93 5.09 -12.67
CA ASP A 67 -7.94 4.99 -14.13
C ASP A 67 -8.84 3.83 -14.62
N THR A 68 -8.89 3.62 -15.93
CA THR A 68 -9.68 2.55 -16.54
C THR A 68 -9.20 1.14 -16.16
N GLN A 69 -7.99 0.99 -15.64
CA GLN A 69 -7.42 -0.27 -15.17
C GLN A 69 -7.67 -0.50 -13.67
N GLY A 70 -8.19 0.51 -12.97
CA GLY A 70 -8.41 0.48 -11.52
C GLY A 70 -7.15 0.78 -10.71
N LEU A 71 -6.15 1.45 -11.31
CA LEU A 71 -4.96 2.00 -10.66
C LEU A 71 -5.15 3.47 -10.32
N LEU A 72 -4.38 4.01 -9.39
CA LEU A 72 -4.40 5.44 -9.06
C LEU A 72 -3.95 6.28 -10.25
N CYS A 73 -4.73 7.31 -10.59
CA CYS A 73 -4.36 8.29 -11.62
C CYS A 73 -3.04 9.00 -11.25
N GLU A 74 -2.24 9.39 -12.25
CA GLU A 74 -0.91 9.98 -12.07
C GLU A 74 -0.91 11.18 -11.10
N GLU A 75 -1.93 12.02 -11.15
CA GLU A 75 -2.05 13.21 -10.30
C GLU A 75 -2.33 12.89 -8.82
N ARG A 76 -2.64 11.62 -8.50
CA ARG A 76 -3.06 11.14 -7.17
C ARG A 76 -2.29 9.90 -6.71
N GLN A 77 -1.11 9.64 -7.29
CA GLN A 77 -0.31 8.47 -6.94
C GLN A 77 0.29 8.55 -5.54
N SER A 78 0.54 9.75 -5.01
CA SER A 78 1.08 9.88 -3.65
C SER A 78 -0.04 9.71 -2.61
N VAL A 79 0.07 8.66 -1.79
CA VAL A 79 -0.88 8.37 -0.71
C VAL A 79 -0.15 8.47 0.62
N ALA A 80 -0.61 9.38 1.47
CA ALA A 80 -0.12 9.49 2.84
C ALA A 80 -0.65 8.32 3.68
N LEU A 81 0.25 7.61 4.36
CA LEU A 81 -0.09 6.48 5.23
C LEU A 81 0.15 6.85 6.68
N LEU A 82 -0.92 6.93 7.46
CA LEU A 82 -0.86 7.07 8.92
C LEU A 82 -1.39 5.77 9.56
N ALA A 83 -0.47 4.90 9.96
CA ALA A 83 -0.77 3.64 10.64
C ALA A 83 0.12 3.47 11.87
N LYS A 84 -0.30 2.59 12.79
CA LYS A 84 0.61 2.12 13.84
C LYS A 84 1.73 1.30 13.18
N SER A 85 2.93 1.33 13.75
CA SER A 85 4.01 0.45 13.34
C SER A 85 3.61 -1.00 13.68
N GLY A 86 3.36 -1.82 12.67
CA GLY A 86 2.84 -3.18 12.86
C GLY A 86 2.32 -3.80 11.57
N TYR A 87 1.56 -4.88 11.69
CA TYR A 87 1.00 -5.61 10.55
C TYR A 87 0.12 -4.72 9.66
N GLU A 88 -0.67 -3.84 10.27
CA GLU A 88 -1.52 -2.85 9.59
C GLU A 88 -0.71 -1.95 8.64
N PHE A 89 0.50 -1.55 9.05
CA PHE A 89 1.39 -0.75 8.20
C PHE A 89 1.82 -1.54 6.96
N LEU A 90 2.19 -2.80 7.11
CA LEU A 90 2.61 -3.64 5.98
C LEU A 90 1.45 -3.79 4.99
N VAL A 91 0.28 -4.20 5.47
CA VAL A 91 -0.91 -4.37 4.62
C VAL A 91 -1.20 -3.06 3.87
N ALA A 92 -1.29 -1.93 4.57
CA ALA A 92 -1.60 -0.65 3.96
C ALA A 92 -0.52 -0.18 2.97
N PHE A 93 0.76 -0.33 3.30
CA PHE A 93 1.88 0.01 2.43
C PHE A 93 1.81 -0.76 1.10
N PHE A 94 1.71 -2.09 1.16
CA PHE A 94 1.65 -2.92 -0.04
C PHE A 94 0.33 -2.73 -0.80
N THR A 95 -0.78 -2.44 -0.12
CA THR A 95 -2.04 -2.11 -0.79
C THR A 95 -1.90 -0.84 -1.64
N ILE A 96 -1.29 0.24 -1.11
CA ILE A 96 -1.03 1.46 -1.89
C ILE A 96 -0.19 1.14 -3.13
N ARG A 97 0.87 0.35 -2.95
CA ARG A 97 1.73 -0.10 -4.06
C ARG A 97 0.94 -0.91 -5.08
N SER A 98 0.02 -1.77 -4.65
CA SER A 98 -0.85 -2.58 -5.53
C SER A 98 -1.87 -1.78 -6.34
N LEU A 99 -2.08 -0.52 -5.96
CA LEU A 99 -2.87 0.46 -6.71
C LEU A 99 -2.02 1.31 -7.66
N GLY A 100 -0.71 1.06 -7.75
CA GLY A 100 0.22 1.89 -8.53
C GLY A 100 0.63 3.18 -7.83
N GLY A 101 0.35 3.31 -6.53
CA GLY A 101 0.69 4.49 -5.75
C GLY A 101 2.10 4.47 -5.17
N VAL A 102 2.55 5.66 -4.75
CA VAL A 102 3.71 5.88 -3.90
C VAL A 102 3.22 6.13 -2.48
N CYS A 103 3.64 5.28 -1.55
CA CYS A 103 3.30 5.42 -0.14
C CYS A 103 4.22 6.46 0.54
N ALA A 104 3.62 7.48 1.15
CA ALA A 104 4.31 8.46 1.98
C ALA A 104 3.97 8.20 3.47
N PRO A 105 4.79 7.43 4.21
CA PRO A 105 4.51 7.11 5.59
C PRO A 105 4.63 8.36 6.48
N LEU A 106 3.61 8.59 7.32
CA LEU A 106 3.58 9.68 8.29
C LEU A 106 3.80 9.12 9.69
N GLY A 107 4.87 9.58 10.35
CA GLY A 107 5.13 9.24 11.75
C GLY A 107 4.21 10.02 12.69
N LYS A 108 3.78 9.38 13.78
CA LYS A 108 2.94 9.99 14.84
C LYS A 108 3.58 11.23 15.52
N ASN A 109 4.89 11.43 15.34
CA ASN A 109 5.68 12.53 15.92
C ASN A 109 6.01 13.65 14.92
N SER A 110 5.31 13.77 13.80
CA SER A 110 5.43 14.96 12.96
C SER A 110 4.87 16.17 13.72
N ARG A 111 5.76 16.88 14.42
CA ARG A 111 5.53 18.27 14.81
C ARG A 111 5.05 18.98 13.55
N SER A 112 3.83 19.54 13.60
CA SER A 112 3.14 20.33 12.57
C SER A 112 3.99 20.60 11.33
N ILE A 113 3.63 19.98 10.19
CA ILE A 113 4.13 20.43 8.88
C ILE A 113 3.78 21.92 8.80
N PRO A 114 4.77 22.85 8.72
CA PRO A 114 4.45 24.24 8.49
C PRO A 114 3.67 24.28 7.19
N THR A 115 2.45 24.82 7.25
CA THR A 115 1.63 25.07 6.08
C THR A 115 2.52 25.70 5.01
N LEU A 116 2.66 25.03 3.86
CA LEU A 116 3.41 25.55 2.72
C LEU A 116 2.64 26.74 2.13
N SER A 117 2.58 27.86 2.83
CA SER A 117 2.25 29.15 2.26
C SER A 117 3.54 29.75 1.71
N GLY A 118 3.78 29.46 0.44
CA GLY A 118 4.61 30.23 -0.47
C GLY A 118 6.02 30.57 0.01
N GLU A 119 6.98 29.70 -0.29
CA GLU A 119 8.27 30.16 -0.82
C GLU A 119 8.99 28.99 -1.51
N ARG A 120 9.08 29.07 -2.83
CA ARG A 120 10.03 28.28 -3.62
C ARG A 120 11.42 28.78 -3.26
N ASN A 121 12.19 28.02 -2.48
CA ASN A 121 13.64 28.15 -2.54
C ASN A 121 14.38 26.86 -2.18
N GLN A 122 15.06 26.32 -3.20
CA GLN A 122 16.28 25.52 -3.17
C GLN A 122 16.53 24.67 -1.91
N ALA A 123 16.10 23.41 -1.94
CA ALA A 123 16.74 22.35 -1.16
C ALA A 123 17.05 21.18 -2.09
N ASN A 124 18.35 21.02 -2.35
CA ASN A 124 18.96 19.90 -3.05
C ASN A 124 18.73 18.63 -2.21
N TRP A 125 17.80 17.78 -2.61
CA TRP A 125 17.64 16.45 -2.03
C TRP A 125 18.33 15.44 -2.94
N LEU A 126 19.59 15.15 -2.64
CA LEU A 126 20.30 14.00 -3.20
C LEU A 126 19.76 12.73 -2.53
N PHE A 127 18.97 11.97 -3.28
CA PHE A 127 19.03 10.52 -3.38
C PHE A 127 18.71 10.13 -4.82
#